data_AF-A0A9E2FRX3-F1
#
_entry.id   AF-A0A9E2FRX3-F1
#
_cell.length_a   1.000
_cell.length_b   1.000
_cell.length_c   1.000
_cell.angle_alpha   90.00
_cell.angle_beta   90.00
_cell.angle_gamma   90.00
#
_symmetry.space_group_name_H-M   'P 1'
#
loop_
_entity.id
_entity.type
_entity.pdbx_description
1 polymer ?
#
loop_
_entity_poly.entity_id
_entity_poly.type
_entity_poly.pdbx_seq_one_letter_code
_entity_poly.pdbx_strand_id
1 'polypeptide(L)'
;MAWTAPRTWVANDVLTAAQLNTDIRDNEEWLKENIELEEADELTINAGSITITKSYHTIDTQADAAEDDLDTIAGGGEGRIVFVCADHTDRTVVLKNGTGNLVLGADISLDDTSKHVALICDAAGDYHLLFSARDVTFMVNAFQYPAPGTDWTPELNGAGLAASLA
;
A
#
# COMPACT_ATOMS: atom_id res chain seq x y z
N MET A 1 -6.17 -17.62 -2.11
CA MET A 1 -6.42 -17.83 -3.55
C MET A 1 -5.08 -17.77 -4.30
N ALA A 2 -4.88 -18.60 -5.32
CA ALA A 2 -3.60 -18.64 -6.04
C ALA A 2 -3.58 -17.54 -7.10
N TRP A 3 -2.42 -16.90 -7.33
CA TRP A 3 -2.20 -16.00 -8.45
C TRP A 3 -2.73 -16.67 -9.71
N THR A 4 -3.80 -16.12 -10.30
CA THR A 4 -4.32 -16.65 -11.56
C THR A 4 -3.18 -16.47 -12.56
N ALA A 5 -2.56 -17.58 -12.97
CA ALA A 5 -1.41 -17.56 -13.85
C ALA A 5 -1.69 -16.58 -15.00
N PRO A 6 -0.76 -15.65 -15.33
CA PRO A 6 -1.04 -14.62 -16.31
C PRO A 6 -1.58 -15.28 -17.57
N ARG A 7 -2.76 -14.86 -18.04
CA ARG A 7 -3.42 -15.50 -19.17
C ARG A 7 -2.46 -15.54 -20.37
N THR A 8 -2.18 -16.73 -20.87
CA THR A 8 -1.44 -16.88 -22.13
C THR A 8 -2.37 -16.48 -23.27
N TRP A 9 -2.19 -15.27 -23.78
CA TRP A 9 -2.93 -14.76 -24.92
C TRP A 9 -2.59 -15.55 -26.18
N VAL A 10 -3.61 -16.02 -26.91
CA VAL A 10 -3.44 -16.58 -28.26
C VAL A 10 -3.87 -15.55 -29.31
N ALA A 11 -3.33 -15.68 -30.52
CA ALA A 11 -3.68 -14.77 -31.62
C ALA A 11 -5.20 -14.81 -31.90
N ASN A 12 -5.81 -13.63 -32.02
CA ASN A 12 -7.25 -13.40 -32.25
C ASN A 12 -8.18 -13.73 -31.06
N ASP A 13 -7.65 -13.90 -29.85
CA ASP A 13 -8.50 -13.96 -28.65
C ASP A 13 -9.18 -12.60 -28.42
N VAL A 14 -10.52 -12.61 -28.39
CA VAL A 14 -11.32 -11.44 -28.00
C VAL A 14 -11.51 -11.48 -26.50
N LEU A 15 -11.01 -10.45 -25.80
CA LEU A 15 -11.26 -10.29 -24.38
C LEU A 15 -12.70 -9.82 -24.16
N THR A 16 -13.52 -10.66 -23.54
CA THR A 16 -14.88 -10.26 -23.13
C THR A 16 -14.84 -9.44 -21.84
N ALA A 17 -15.82 -8.55 -21.65
CA ALA A 17 -15.95 -7.79 -20.40
C ALA A 17 -16.06 -8.68 -19.15
N ALA A 18 -16.70 -9.85 -19.28
CA ALA A 18 -16.82 -10.81 -18.18
C ALA A 18 -15.47 -11.44 -17.78
N GLN A 19 -14.62 -11.76 -18.76
CA GLN A 19 -13.27 -12.27 -18.51
C GLN A 19 -12.39 -11.20 -17.87
N LEU A 20 -12.42 -9.97 -18.38
CA LEU A 20 -11.68 -8.85 -17.80
C LEU A 20 -12.07 -8.59 -16.34
N ASN A 21 -13.36 -8.58 -16.02
CA ASN A 21 -13.83 -8.38 -14.65
C ASN A 21 -13.39 -9.51 -13.71
N THR A 22 -13.30 -10.75 -14.22
CA THR A 22 -12.84 -11.90 -13.42
C THR A 22 -11.34 -11.79 -13.16
N ASP A 23 -10.54 -11.54 -14.19
CA ASP A 23 -9.08 -11.41 -14.05
C ASP A 23 -8.70 -10.23 -13.14
N ILE A 24 -9.42 -9.10 -13.22
CA ILE A 24 -9.22 -7.96 -12.31
C ILE A 24 -9.57 -8.35 -10.87
N ARG A 25 -10.75 -8.95 -10.64
CA ARG A 25 -11.16 -9.33 -9.28
C ARG A 25 -10.17 -10.32 -8.66
N ASP A 26 -9.75 -11.34 -9.40
CA ASP A 26 -8.86 -12.36 -8.87
C ASP A 26 -7.45 -11.78 -8.59
N ASN A 27 -6.96 -10.85 -9.42
CA ASN A 27 -5.72 -10.13 -9.16
C ASN A 27 -5.83 -9.22 -7.93
N GLU A 28 -6.96 -8.51 -7.77
CA GLU A 28 -7.23 -7.69 -6.59
C GLU A 28 -7.32 -8.54 -5.32
N GLU A 29 -8.01 -9.67 -5.36
CA GLU A 29 -8.12 -10.61 -4.23
C GLU A 29 -6.75 -11.18 -3.86
N TRP A 30 -5.95 -11.56 -4.85
CA TRP A 30 -4.59 -12.02 -4.61
C TRP A 30 -3.71 -10.92 -4.01
N LEU A 31 -3.77 -9.70 -4.55
CA LEU A 31 -3.04 -8.55 -3.99
C LEU A 31 -3.42 -8.32 -2.54
N LYS A 32 -4.72 -8.31 -2.21
CA LYS A 32 -5.23 -8.15 -0.83
C LYS A 32 -4.70 -9.24 0.11
N GLU A 33 -4.74 -10.50 -0.33
CA GLU A 33 -4.23 -11.62 0.46
C GLU A 33 -2.71 -11.56 0.69
N ASN A 34 -1.94 -11.07 -0.29
CA ASN A 34 -0.46 -11.08 -0.20
C ASN A 34 0.13 -9.77 0.34
N ILE A 35 -0.64 -8.68 0.36
CA ILE A 35 -0.27 -7.41 1.00
C ILE A 35 -0.80 -7.29 2.43
N GLU A 36 -1.64 -8.22 2.88
CA GLU A 36 -2.17 -8.32 4.27
C GLU A 36 -2.79 -7.01 4.80
N LEU A 37 -3.48 -6.26 3.94
CA LEU A 37 -4.32 -5.12 4.36
C LEU A 37 -5.69 -5.63 4.80
N GLU A 38 -5.71 -6.44 5.86
CA GLU A 38 -6.94 -6.79 6.57
C GLU A 38 -7.52 -5.57 7.31
N GLU A 39 -8.69 -5.73 7.93
CA GLU A 39 -9.20 -4.72 8.87
C GLU A 39 -8.14 -4.41 9.93
N ALA A 40 -7.94 -3.12 10.22
CA ALA A 40 -6.97 -2.67 11.20
C ALA A 40 -7.34 -3.19 12.59
N ASP A 41 -6.35 -3.71 13.30
CA ASP A 41 -6.47 -3.93 14.74
C ASP A 41 -6.00 -2.67 15.48
N GLU A 42 -6.77 -2.23 16.48
CA GLU A 42 -6.38 -1.15 17.38
C GLU A 42 -5.19 -1.58 18.25
N LEU A 43 -4.19 -0.70 18.34
CA LEU A 43 -3.07 -0.80 19.27
C LEU A 43 -3.04 0.42 20.18
N THR A 44 -3.18 0.19 21.49
CA THR A 44 -2.99 1.23 22.51
C THR A 44 -1.51 1.42 22.83
N ILE A 45 -1.04 2.66 22.88
CA ILE A 45 0.31 3.00 23.34
C ILE A 45 0.50 2.52 24.78
N ASN A 46 1.67 1.93 25.04
CA ASN A 46 2.14 1.60 26.38
C ASN A 46 3.59 2.06 26.54
N ALA A 47 3.79 3.05 27.42
CA ALA A 47 5.09 3.67 27.71
C ALA A 47 5.85 4.11 26.44
N GLY A 48 5.16 4.78 25.52
CA GLY A 48 5.73 5.27 24.26
C GLY A 48 5.96 4.19 23.19
N SER A 49 5.37 3.00 23.34
CA SER A 49 5.60 1.89 22.42
C SER A 49 4.35 1.11 22.05
N ILE A 50 4.38 0.51 20.86
CA ILE A 50 3.39 -0.48 20.37
C ILE A 50 4.09 -1.72 19.81
N THR A 51 3.36 -2.83 19.72
CA THR A 51 3.83 -4.05 19.04
C THR A 51 2.92 -4.37 17.87
N ILE A 52 3.44 -4.29 16.65
CA ILE A 52 2.65 -4.57 15.45
C ILE A 52 2.53 -6.08 15.23
N THR A 53 1.35 -6.50 14.81
CA THR A 53 1.04 -7.90 14.49
C THR A 53 0.74 -8.09 13.00
N LYS A 54 0.19 -7.05 12.35
CA LYS A 54 -0.19 -7.00 10.94
C LYS A 54 0.50 -5.84 10.22
N SER A 55 0.15 -5.60 8.96
CA SER A 55 0.66 -4.46 8.19
C SER A 55 -0.19 -3.20 8.36
N TYR A 56 -1.41 -3.29 8.93
CA TYR A 56 -2.30 -2.14 9.13
C TYR A 56 -2.86 -2.11 10.56
N HIS A 57 -2.73 -0.96 11.22
CA HIS A 57 -3.16 -0.73 12.60
C HIS A 57 -3.75 0.67 12.80
N THR A 58 -4.79 0.78 13.64
CA THR A 58 -5.18 2.05 14.25
C THR A 58 -4.43 2.19 15.57
N ILE A 59 -4.00 3.39 15.90
CA ILE A 59 -3.23 3.66 17.11
C ILE A 59 -4.04 4.57 18.02
N ASP A 60 -4.17 4.15 19.28
CA ASP A 60 -4.80 4.94 20.33
C ASP A 60 -3.78 5.32 21.41
N THR A 61 -4.08 6.44 22.07
CA THR A 61 -3.30 6.99 23.18
C THR A 61 -3.34 6.11 24.43
N GLN A 62 -2.30 6.17 25.27
CA GLN A 62 -2.29 5.43 26.53
C GLN A 62 -3.40 5.92 27.46
N ALA A 63 -4.23 4.97 27.92
CA ALA A 63 -5.33 5.23 28.84
C ALA A 63 -6.35 6.27 28.35
N ASP A 64 -6.62 6.31 27.03
CA ASP A 64 -7.59 7.22 26.41
C ASP A 64 -7.27 8.72 26.64
N ALA A 65 -5.98 9.06 26.75
CA ALA A 65 -5.54 10.44 26.92
C ALA A 65 -5.85 11.30 25.68
N ALA A 66 -5.88 12.63 25.85
CA ALA A 66 -6.12 13.53 24.71
C ALA A 66 -4.94 13.55 23.72
N GLU A 67 -3.73 13.30 24.20
CA GLU A 67 -2.49 13.29 23.42
C GLU A 67 -1.52 12.29 24.01
N ASP A 68 -0.77 11.59 23.16
CA ASP A 68 0.32 10.73 23.57
C ASP A 68 1.40 10.59 22.48
N ASP A 69 2.62 10.30 22.91
CA ASP A 69 3.79 10.19 22.06
C ASP A 69 4.06 8.71 21.72
N LEU A 70 4.28 8.41 20.44
CA LEU A 70 4.76 7.12 19.97
C LEU A 70 6.23 7.24 19.58
N ASP A 71 7.08 6.54 20.33
CA ASP A 71 8.54 6.53 20.15
C ASP A 71 9.04 5.25 19.50
N THR A 72 8.43 4.11 19.80
CA THR A 72 8.97 2.79 19.40
C THR A 72 7.90 1.85 18.83
N ILE A 73 8.21 1.24 17.70
CA ILE A 73 7.41 0.16 17.11
C ILE A 73 8.21 -1.14 17.18
N ALA A 74 7.65 -2.18 17.81
CA ALA A 74 8.22 -3.52 17.88
C ALA A 74 7.47 -4.51 16.97
N GLY A 75 8.09 -5.64 16.64
CA GLY A 75 7.48 -6.70 15.81
C GLY A 75 7.79 -6.60 14.30
N GLY A 76 8.62 -5.64 13.92
CA GLY A 76 9.13 -5.47 12.55
C GLY A 76 10.26 -6.41 12.18
N GLY A 77 10.47 -6.56 10.88
CA GLY A 77 11.66 -7.15 10.27
C GLY A 77 12.01 -6.40 9.00
N GLU A 78 13.24 -6.57 8.51
CA GLU A 78 13.74 -5.88 7.32
C GLU A 78 12.76 -5.99 6.14
N GLY A 79 12.41 -4.83 5.56
CA GLY A 79 11.50 -4.72 4.43
C GLY A 79 10.01 -4.75 4.80
N ARG A 80 9.65 -4.96 6.07
CA ARG A 80 8.23 -4.92 6.49
C ARG A 80 7.69 -3.50 6.39
N ILE A 81 6.59 -3.36 5.66
CA ILE A 81 5.84 -2.10 5.57
C ILE A 81 4.71 -2.14 6.59
N VAL A 82 4.51 -1.02 7.30
CA VAL A 82 3.38 -0.84 8.21
C VAL A 82 2.66 0.46 7.91
N PHE A 83 1.32 0.40 7.93
CA PHE A 83 0.41 1.51 7.82
C PHE A 83 -0.19 1.76 9.20
N VAL A 84 -0.15 3.01 9.66
CA VAL A 84 -0.74 3.45 10.92
C VAL A 84 -1.62 4.68 10.72
N CYS A 85 -2.74 4.73 11.42
CA CYS A 85 -3.64 5.89 11.49
C CYS A 85 -4.15 6.10 12.92
N ALA A 86 -4.75 7.26 13.21
CA ALA A 86 -5.37 7.49 14.50
C ALA A 86 -6.61 6.60 14.66
N ASP A 87 -6.82 6.06 15.85
CA ASP A 87 -8.06 5.34 16.18
C ASP A 87 -9.24 6.30 16.40
N HIS A 88 -8.98 7.46 17.01
CA HIS A 88 -10.02 8.42 17.39
C HIS A 88 -9.67 9.84 16.91
N THR A 89 -10.69 10.63 16.51
CA THR A 89 -10.49 12.01 16.04
C THR A 89 -10.23 13.01 17.16
N ASP A 90 -10.68 12.71 18.38
CA ASP A 90 -10.50 13.58 19.55
C ASP A 90 -9.21 13.29 20.34
N ARG A 91 -8.38 12.36 19.85
CA ARG A 91 -7.13 11.93 20.49
C ARG A 91 -6.00 12.03 19.49
N THR A 92 -4.91 12.68 19.88
CA THR A 92 -3.77 12.89 18.98
C THR A 92 -2.64 11.95 19.35
N VAL A 93 -2.21 11.14 18.40
CA VAL A 93 -0.98 10.35 18.53
C VAL A 93 0.14 11.06 17.79
N VAL A 94 1.26 11.35 18.47
CA VAL A 94 2.41 12.02 17.85
C VAL A 94 3.53 11.01 17.65
N LEU A 95 3.82 10.66 16.39
CA LEU A 95 4.98 9.86 16.04
C LEU A 95 6.23 10.74 16.16
N LYS A 96 7.13 10.37 17.08
CA LYS A 96 8.30 11.18 17.44
C LYS A 96 9.50 10.84 16.59
N ASN A 97 9.97 11.81 15.81
CA ASN A 97 11.14 11.63 14.98
C ASN A 97 12.43 11.65 15.81
N GLY A 98 13.28 10.64 15.64
CA GLY A 98 14.58 10.56 16.31
C GLY A 98 14.48 10.14 17.79
N THR A 99 13.30 9.71 18.25
CA THR A 99 13.11 9.00 19.51
C THR A 99 12.84 7.52 19.21
N GLY A 100 13.34 6.63 20.06
CA GLY A 100 13.19 5.18 19.86
C GLY A 100 13.76 4.74 18.52
N ASN A 101 12.92 4.16 17.66
CA ASN A 101 13.30 3.61 16.36
C ASN A 101 12.56 4.24 15.17
N LEU A 102 12.09 5.49 15.30
CA LEU A 102 11.37 6.19 14.23
C LEU A 102 12.24 7.24 13.51
N VAL A 103 12.34 7.13 12.18
CA VAL A 103 13.11 8.01 11.30
C VAL A 103 12.17 8.67 10.27
N LEU A 104 11.64 9.84 10.62
CA LEU A 104 10.54 10.49 9.90
C LEU A 104 10.92 11.85 9.28
N GLY A 105 12.05 12.41 9.69
CA GLY A 105 12.51 13.76 9.33
C GLY A 105 11.90 14.89 10.19
N ALA A 106 10.66 14.72 10.65
CA ALA A 106 10.00 15.57 11.64
C ALA A 106 8.88 14.78 12.35
N ASP A 107 8.43 15.27 13.50
CA ASP A 107 7.29 14.67 14.21
C ASP A 107 6.03 14.70 13.33
N ILE A 108 5.23 13.63 13.41
CA ILE A 108 3.98 13.51 12.64
C ILE A 108 2.82 13.29 13.61
N SER A 109 1.85 14.20 13.61
CA SER A 109 0.63 14.08 14.41
C SER A 109 -0.49 13.40 13.62
N LEU A 110 -0.93 12.25 14.12
CA LEU A 110 -2.16 11.57 13.77
C LEU A 110 -3.29 12.16 14.65
N ASP A 111 -3.97 13.17 14.13
CA ASP A 111 -5.05 13.93 14.82
C ASP A 111 -6.43 13.70 14.18
N ASP A 112 -6.51 12.74 13.25
CA ASP A 112 -7.66 12.49 12.40
C ASP A 112 -7.56 11.06 11.88
N THR A 113 -8.67 10.33 11.87
CA THR A 113 -8.73 8.93 11.42
C THR A 113 -8.47 8.76 9.92
N SER A 114 -8.54 9.84 9.14
CA SER A 114 -8.15 9.86 7.73
C SER A 114 -6.63 9.99 7.53
N LYS A 115 -5.86 10.43 8.54
CA LYS A 115 -4.40 10.53 8.39
C LYS A 115 -3.74 9.17 8.48
N HIS A 116 -3.06 8.79 7.42
CA HIS A 116 -2.29 7.55 7.31
C HIS A 116 -0.81 7.86 7.19
N VAL A 117 0.01 7.05 7.84
CA VAL A 117 1.47 7.05 7.72
C VAL A 117 1.91 5.65 7.33
N ALA A 118 2.71 5.54 6.28
CA ALA A 118 3.36 4.31 5.89
C ALA A 118 4.85 4.36 6.22
N LEU A 119 5.33 3.34 6.90
CA LEU A 119 6.71 3.19 7.34
C LEU A 119 7.29 1.88 6.80
N ILE A 120 8.61 1.83 6.59
CA ILE A 120 9.34 0.60 6.27
C ILE A 120 10.43 0.32 7.31
N CYS A 121 10.47 -0.91 7.81
CA CYS A 121 11.48 -1.35 8.75
C CYS A 121 12.77 -1.75 8.02
N ASP A 122 13.92 -1.26 8.49
CA ASP A 122 15.23 -1.62 7.97
C ASP A 122 15.86 -2.82 8.70
N ALA A 123 17.09 -3.18 8.33
CA ALA A 123 17.82 -4.30 8.94
C ALA A 123 18.25 -4.02 10.40
N ALA A 124 18.30 -2.76 10.84
CA ALA A 124 18.61 -2.38 12.21
C ALA A 124 17.36 -2.40 13.11
N GLY A 125 16.17 -2.43 12.51
CA GLY A 125 14.90 -2.35 13.21
C GLY A 125 14.34 -0.93 13.30
N ASP A 126 14.92 0.02 12.56
CA ASP A 126 14.43 1.39 12.46
C ASP A 126 13.34 1.50 11.39
N TYR A 127 12.31 2.28 11.69
CA TYR A 127 11.18 2.55 10.80
C TYR A 127 11.35 3.88 10.09
N HIS A 128 11.53 3.82 8.77
CA HIS A 128 11.70 4.98 7.90
C HIS A 128 10.39 5.38 7.26
N LEU A 129 10.11 6.67 7.19
CA LEU A 129 8.93 7.21 6.51
C LEU A 129 8.96 6.90 5.00
N LEU A 130 7.92 6.22 4.50
CA LEU A 130 7.64 6.13 3.07
C LEU A 130 6.77 7.29 2.61
N PHE A 131 5.62 7.48 3.28
CA PHE A 131 4.73 8.61 3.02
C PHE A 131 3.83 8.89 4.22
N SER A 132 3.29 10.11 4.27
CA SER A 132 2.16 10.50 5.11
C SER A 132 1.13 11.21 4.25
N ALA A 133 -0.14 10.80 4.36
CA ALA A 133 -1.23 11.34 3.56
C ALA A 133 -2.55 11.28 4.31
N ARG A 134 -3.49 12.18 3.97
CA ARG A 134 -4.89 12.11 4.42
C ARG A 134 -5.77 11.24 3.52
N ASP A 135 -5.39 11.10 2.24
CA ASP A 135 -6.12 10.27 1.28
C ASP A 135 -5.10 9.38 0.54
N VAL A 136 -5.21 8.07 0.72
CA VAL A 136 -4.35 7.10 0.03
C VAL A 136 -5.19 6.37 -1.01
N THR A 137 -4.95 6.67 -2.29
CA THR A 137 -5.57 5.93 -3.40
C THR A 137 -4.54 4.99 -4.01
N PHE A 138 -4.72 3.68 -3.80
CA PHE A 138 -3.95 2.67 -4.53
C PHE A 138 -4.52 2.54 -5.94
N MET A 139 -3.86 3.15 -6.92
CA MET A 139 -4.23 2.99 -8.32
C MET A 139 -3.52 1.74 -8.86
N VAL A 140 -4.24 0.62 -8.95
CA VAL A 140 -3.75 -0.54 -9.70
C VAL A 140 -3.93 -0.23 -11.18
N ASN A 141 -2.84 0.19 -11.82
CA ASN A 141 -2.86 0.47 -13.25
C ASN A 141 -2.61 -0.83 -14.01
N ALA A 142 -3.68 -1.52 -14.40
CA ALA A 142 -3.55 -2.80 -15.10
C ALA A 142 -2.88 -2.64 -16.48
N PHE A 143 -2.95 -1.46 -17.10
CA PHE A 143 -2.25 -1.08 -18.32
C PHE A 143 -2.22 0.46 -18.40
N GLN A 144 -1.05 1.10 -18.47
CA GLN A 144 -0.99 2.45 -19.04
C GLN A 144 -1.36 2.34 -20.52
N TYR A 145 -2.64 2.48 -20.85
CA TYR A 145 -3.03 2.88 -22.20
C TYR A 145 -2.53 4.30 -22.39
N PRO A 146 -1.67 4.57 -23.39
CA PRO A 146 -1.45 5.94 -23.77
C PRO A 146 -2.76 6.44 -24.43
N ALA A 147 -3.02 7.74 -24.33
CA ALA A 147 -4.31 8.34 -24.71
C ALA A 147 -4.76 7.90 -26.13
N PRO A 148 -6.08 7.79 -26.39
CA PRO A 148 -6.59 7.47 -27.72
C PRO A 148 -5.92 8.38 -28.77
N GLY A 149 -5.10 7.80 -29.67
CA GLY A 149 -4.35 8.53 -30.68
C GLY A 149 -2.82 8.58 -30.51
N THR A 150 -2.24 7.86 -29.55
CA THR A 150 -0.78 7.67 -29.46
C THR A 150 -0.43 6.28 -29.96
N ASP A 151 0.14 6.26 -31.17
CA ASP A 151 0.44 5.06 -31.94
C ASP A 151 1.60 4.28 -31.27
N TRP A 152 1.34 3.05 -30.87
CA TRP A 152 2.38 2.09 -30.49
C TRP A 152 2.95 1.53 -31.79
N THR A 153 3.83 2.28 -32.45
CA THR A 153 4.68 1.70 -33.49
C THR A 153 5.96 1.18 -32.84
N PRO A 154 6.05 -0.13 -32.51
CA PRO A 154 7.36 -0.75 -32.43
C PRO A 154 7.96 -0.66 -33.84
N GLU A 155 8.88 0.28 -34.04
CA GLU A 155 9.60 0.36 -35.31
C GLU A 155 10.39 -0.93 -35.54
N LEU A 156 10.11 -1.50 -36.71
CA LEU A 156 10.94 -2.38 -37.53
C LEU A 156 11.49 -3.67 -36.90
N ASN A 157 10.78 -4.77 -37.17
CA ASN A 157 11.36 -5.86 -37.98
C ASN A 157 10.28 -6.68 -38.70
N GLY A 158 9.99 -6.27 -39.94
CA GLY A 158 9.71 -7.17 -41.06
C GLY A 158 8.44 -8.03 -41.03
N ALA A 159 7.28 -7.46 -41.34
CA ALA A 159 6.28 -8.02 -42.26
C ALA A 159 5.09 -7.05 -42.35
N GLY A 160 5.14 -6.15 -43.34
CA GLY A 160 4.03 -5.23 -43.59
C GLY A 160 2.76 -5.99 -43.95
N LEU A 161 1.65 -5.57 -43.34
CA LEU A 161 0.26 -5.97 -43.63
C LEU A 161 -0.22 -5.55 -45.04
N ALA A 162 0.70 -5.30 -45.98
CA ALA A 162 0.44 -4.96 -47.38
C ALA A 162 0.58 -6.16 -48.33
N ALA A 163 0.93 -7.35 -47.83
CA ALA A 163 1.08 -8.56 -48.65
C ALA A 163 -0.12 -9.51 -48.64
N SER A 164 -1.24 -9.19 -47.96
CA SER A 164 -2.44 -10.05 -47.95
C SER A 164 -3.66 -9.47 -48.68
N LEU A 165 -3.48 -8.42 -49.49
CA LEU A 165 -4.48 -7.95 -50.44
C LEU A 165 -3.85 -7.73 -51.82
N ALA A 166 -3.52 -8.84 -52.48
CA ALA A 166 -3.50 -9.00 -53.94
C ALA A 166 -3.82 -10.46 -54.28
#